data_AF-A0A2D9Z4F9-F1
#
_entry.id   AF-A0A2D9Z4F9-F1
#
_cell.length_a   1.000
_cell.length_b   1.000
_cell.length_c   1.000
_cell.angle_alpha   90.00
_cell.angle_beta   90.00
_cell.angle_gamma   90.00
#
_symmetry.space_group_name_H-M   'P 1'
#
loop_
_entity.id
_entity.type
_entity.pdbx_description
1 polymer ?
#
loop_
_entity_poly.entity_id
_entity_poly.type
_entity_poly.pdbx_seq_one_letter_code
_entity_poly.pdbx_strand_id
1 'polypeptide(L)' 'MHIPSGNMFSATYFLLTGFHALHVIVGLILFAFPMFWTLDRSRSNYIENIGLYWHFVDLVWIFLFPLFYLF' A
#
# COMPACT_ATOMS: atom_id res chain seq x y z
N MET A 1 -16.35 -8.62 19.48
CA MET A 1 -15.27 -7.71 19.05
C MET A 1 -15.52 -6.37 19.72
N HIS A 2 -14.91 -6.14 20.89
CA HIS A 2 -15.14 -4.99 21.74
C HIS A 2 -14.02 -3.98 21.45
N ILE A 3 -14.33 -2.85 20.82
CA ILE A 3 -13.37 -1.76 20.64
C ILE A 3 -13.38 -0.98 21.96
N PRO A 4 -12.40 -1.18 22.86
CA PRO A 4 -12.46 -0.57 24.18
C PRO A 4 -12.18 0.91 23.98
N SER A 5 -13.23 1.75 24.04
CA SER A 5 -13.14 3.20 24.17
C SER A 5 -11.99 3.86 23.39
N GLY A 6 -11.86 3.56 22.10
CA GLY A 6 -10.87 4.23 21.25
C GLY A 6 -11.42 5.61 20.89
N ASN A 7 -10.72 6.67 21.30
CA ASN A 7 -10.91 8.02 20.78
C ASN A 7 -11.05 7.97 19.23
N MET A 8 -11.84 8.87 18.64
CA MET A 8 -11.97 9.04 17.18
C MET A 8 -10.62 8.96 16.44
N PHE A 9 -9.55 9.47 17.06
CA PHE A 9 -8.17 9.33 16.59
C PHE A 9 -7.74 7.87 16.35
N SER A 10 -7.95 6.97 17.32
CA SER A 10 -7.55 5.57 17.21
C SER A 10 -8.35 4.84 16.12
N ALA A 11 -9.64 5.15 15.99
CA ALA A 11 -10.48 4.58 14.93
C ALA A 11 -9.99 5.01 13.54
N THR A 12 -9.70 6.30 13.35
CA THR A 12 -9.17 6.84 12.09
C THR A 12 -7.76 6.31 11.79
N TYR A 13 -6.90 6.20 12.80
CA TYR A 13 -5.55 5.64 12.67
C TYR A 13 -5.61 4.21 12.11
N PHE A 14 -6.31 3.30 12.79
CA PHE A 14 -6.37 1.88 12.38
C PHE A 14 -7.07 1.69 11.03
N LEU A 15 -8.07 2.51 10.72
CA LEU A 15 -8.74 2.45 9.43
C LEU A 15 -7.80 2.86 8.28
N LEU A 16 -7.11 3.99 8.41
CA LEU A 16 -6.24 4.50 7.34
C LEU A 16 -4.97 3.66 7.19
N THR A 17 -4.27 3.36 8.29
CA THR A 17 -3.07 2.49 8.23
C THR A 17 -3.44 1.05 7.86
N GLY A 18 -4.57 0.51 8.34
CA GLY A 18 -5.03 -0.82 7.97
C GLY A 18 -5.40 -0.93 6.49
N PHE A 19 -6.12 0.06 5.95
CA PHE A 19 -6.43 0.11 4.51
C PHE A 19 -5.17 0.26 3.65
N HIS A 20 -4.22 1.07 4.08
CA HIS A 20 -2.93 1.19 3.42
C HIS A 20 -2.13 -0.13 3.45
N ALA A 21 -2.07 -0.81 4.59
CA ALA A 21 -1.42 -2.10 4.72
C ALA A 21 -2.02 -3.16 3.76
N LEU A 22 -3.35 -3.12 3.54
CA LEU A 22 -4.00 -3.95 2.54
C LEU A 22 -3.47 -3.65 1.12
N HIS A 23 -3.30 -2.37 0.75
CA HIS A 23 -2.74 -1.98 -0.54
C HIS A 23 -1.28 -2.43 -0.71
N VAL A 24 -0.47 -2.35 0.35
CA VAL A 24 0.89 -2.87 0.35
C VAL A 24 0.90 -4.37 0.06
N ILE A 25 0.03 -5.15 0.72
CA ILE A 25 -0.09 -6.61 0.47
C ILE A 25 -0.49 -6.89 -0.98
N VAL A 26 -1.48 -6.17 -1.51
CA VAL A 26 -1.89 -6.30 -2.93
C VAL A 26 -0.74 -5.97 -3.86
N GLY A 27 0.00 -4.89 -3.59
CA GLY A 27 1.16 -4.51 -4.38
C GLY A 27 2.27 -5.57 -4.33
N LEU A 28 2.56 -6.15 -3.16
CA LEU A 28 3.57 -7.22 -3.03
C LEU A 28 3.20 -8.44 -3.87
N ILE A 29 1.91 -8.80 -3.88
CA ILE A 29 1.39 -9.87 -4.73
C ILE A 29 1.59 -9.50 -6.22
N LEU A 30 1.27 -8.27 -6.61
CA LEU A 30 1.48 -7.78 -7.98
C LEU A 30 2.95 -7.76 -8.40
N PHE A 31 3.89 -7.47 -7.49
CA PHE A 31 5.34 -7.57 -7.75
C PHE A 31 5.85 -9.00 -7.83
N ALA A 32 5.24 -9.93 -7.08
CA ALA A 32 5.67 -11.33 -7.10
C ALA A 32 5.39 -11.99 -8.46
N PHE A 33 4.30 -11.64 -9.15
CA PHE A 33 3.93 -12.20 -10.45
C PHE A 33 4.99 -12.05 -11.56
N PRO A 34 5.49 -10.84 -11.88
CA PRO A 34 6.49 -10.66 -12.93
C PRO A 34 7.82 -11.34 -12.62
N MET A 35 8.10 -11.71 -11.36
CA MET A 35 9.32 -12.44 -10.98
C MET A 35 9.37 -13.85 -11.58
N PHE A 36 8.21 -14.44 -11.90
CA PHE A 36 8.10 -15.74 -12.57
C PHE A 36 7.93 -15.63 -14.08
N TRP A 37 7.96 -14.42 -14.65
CA TRP A 37 7.77 -14.19 -16.08
C TRP A 37 9.10 -14.04 -16.80
N THR A 38 9.18 -14.60 -18.01
CA THR A 38 10.23 -14.22 -18.96
C THR A 38 10.03 -12.77 -19.37
N LEU A 39 11.05 -11.94 -19.13
CA LEU A 39 11.05 -10.53 -19.50
C LEU A 39 11.03 -10.41 -21.02
N ASP A 40 9.91 -9.91 -21.54
CA ASP A 40 9.71 -9.63 -22.95
C ASP A 40 9.10 -8.23 -23.13
N ARG A 41 9.38 -7.61 -24.28
CA ARG A 41 8.97 -6.24 -24.58
C ARG A 41 7.45 -6.09 -24.63
N SER A 42 6.72 -7.16 -24.97
CA SER A 42 5.24 -7.19 -24.91
C SER A 42 4.69 -6.98 -23.50
N ARG A 43 5.46 -7.31 -22.45
CA ARG A 43 5.04 -7.21 -21.05
C ARG A 43 5.54 -5.94 -20.34
N SER A 44 6.27 -5.08 -21.05
CA SER A 44 6.78 -3.80 -20.54
C SER A 44 5.69 -2.95 -19.89
N ASN A 45 4.54 -2.81 -20.55
CA ASN A 45 3.42 -2.00 -20.05
C ASN A 45 2.84 -2.54 -18.74
N TYR A 46 2.84 -3.87 -18.54
CA TYR A 46 2.36 -4.48 -17.30
C TYR A 46 3.32 -4.18 -16.14
N ILE A 47 4.62 -4.28 -16.38
CA ILE A 47 5.65 -3.99 -15.38
C ILE A 47 5.62 -2.50 -15.01
N GLU A 48 5.47 -1.61 -15.99
CA GLU A 48 5.34 -0.18 -15.76
C GLU A 48 4.10 0.14 -14.91
N ASN A 49 2.94 -0.46 -15.24
CA ASN A 49 1.72 -0.27 -14.45
C ASN A 49 1.85 -0.79 -13.01
N ILE A 50 2.53 -1.93 -12.79
CA ILE A 50 2.81 -2.45 -11.45
C ILE A 50 3.73 -1.49 -10.68
N GLY A 51 4.76 -0.96 -11.35
CA GLY A 51 5.64 0.07 -10.79
C GLY A 51 4.87 1.34 -10.40
N LEU A 52 4.00 1.84 -11.27
CA LEU A 52 3.15 3.00 -11.00
C LEU A 52 2.21 2.75 -9.80
N TYR A 53 1.64 1.54 -9.67
CA TYR A 53 0.86 1.18 -8.49
C TYR A 53 1.69 1.23 -7.21
N TRP A 54 2.93 0.73 -7.23
CA TRP A 54 3.83 0.80 -6.07
C TRP A 54 4.14 2.24 -5.67
N HIS A 55 4.45 3.08 -6.64
CA HIS A 55 4.73 4.49 -6.40
C HIS A 55 3.53 5.21 -5.81
N PHE A 56 2.32 4.90 -6.27
CA PHE A 56 1.10 5.42 -5.63
C PHE A 56 0.99 5.02 -4.15
N VAL A 57 1.23 3.74 -3.84
CA VAL A 57 1.21 3.26 -2.45
C VAL A 57 2.28 3.98 -1.62
N ASP A 58 3.51 4.11 -2.12
CA ASP A 58 4.61 4.80 -1.42
C ASP A 58 4.28 6.28 -1.15
N LEU A 59 3.70 6.99 -2.12
CA LEU A 59 3.26 8.38 -1.93
C LEU A 59 2.23 8.50 -0.81
N VAL A 60 1.24 7.60 -0.73
CA VAL A 60 0.26 7.59 0.37
C VAL A 60 0.95 7.39 1.72
N TRP A 61 1.96 6.52 1.80
CA TRP A 61 2.72 6.29 3.02
C TRP A 61 3.51 7.52 3.47
N ILE A 62 4.13 8.22 2.52
CA ILE A 62 4.87 9.48 2.78
C ILE A 62 3.97 10.54 3.42
N PHE A 63 2.66 10.56 3.15
CA PHE A 63 1.72 11.45 3.84
C PHE A 63 1.21 10.90 5.17
N LEU A 64 0.92 9.59 5.25
CA LEU A 64 0.40 8.96 6.47
C LEU A 64 1.45 8.91 7.60
N PHE A 65 2.72 8.70 7.27
CA PHE A 65 3.79 8.59 8.24
C PHE A 65 3.95 9.86 9.10
N PRO A 66 4.18 11.06 8.53
CA PRO A 66 4.27 12.27 9.33
C PRO A 66 2.97 12.59 10.07
N LEU A 67 1.81 12.38 9.43
CA LEU A 67 0.50 12.70 10.01
C LEU A 67 0.20 11.94 11.33
N PHE A 68 0.67 10.70 11.45
CA PHE A 68 0.39 9.86 12.61
C PHE A 68 1.59 9.59 13.53
N TYR A 69 2.82 9.76 13.04
CA TYR A 69 4.04 9.45 13.82
C TYR A 69 4.90 10.67 14.14
N LEU A 70 4.78 11.79 13.41
CA LEU A 70 5.60 12.99 13.63
C LEU A 70 4.82 14.20 14.17
N PHE A 71 3.50 14.23 14.03
CA PHE A 71 2.59 15.25 14.58
C PHE A 71 1.71 14.65 15.68
#